data_AF-E9RK14-F1
#
_entry.id   AF-E9RK14-F1
#
_cell.length_a   1.000
_cell.length_b   1.000
_cell.length_c   1.000
_cell.angle_alpha   90.00
_cell.angle_beta   90.00
_cell.angle_gamma   90.00
#
_symmetry.space_group_name_H-M   'P 1'
#
loop_
_entity.id
_entity.type
_entity.pdbx_description
1 polymer ?
#
loop_
_entity_poly.entity_id
_entity_poly.type
_entity_poly.pdbx_seq_one_letter_code
_entity_poly.pdbx_strand_id
1 'polypeptide(L)'
;FYESGGNFIDVANFYQGGDSERWVGEWMAQRQNRDEIVLSTKYTMGYTMFGPQKIKSNYQGNHTKSLRLSVKASLQKLQTDYIDLLYVHMWDFTTSVEEVMRSLNHLVANGKVLYLGVSDTPAWLVVKCNAFARANGLTPFSVYQGHWSCAFRDFERDILPMCESEGMGLAPWGVL
;
A
#
# COMPACT_ATOMS: atom_id res chain seq x y z
N PHE A 1 19.83 4.31 9.52
CA PHE A 1 19.07 3.40 8.64
C PHE A 1 19.72 3.34 7.27
N TYR A 2 19.59 4.36 6.42
CA TYR A 2 20.17 4.35 5.06
C TYR A 2 21.70 4.24 5.04
N GLU A 3 22.42 5.04 5.85
CA GLU A 3 23.89 4.91 6.01
C GLU A 3 24.33 3.53 6.54
N SER A 4 23.41 2.78 7.13
CA SER A 4 23.64 1.41 7.62
C SER A 4 23.25 0.33 6.59
N GLY A 5 22.94 0.72 5.35
CA GLY A 5 22.56 -0.19 4.25
C GLY A 5 21.06 -0.51 4.15
N GLY A 6 20.21 0.11 4.97
CA GLY A 6 18.76 -0.09 4.89
C GLY A 6 18.14 0.69 3.73
N ASN A 7 17.26 0.07 2.95
CA ASN A 7 16.65 0.68 1.76
C ASN A 7 15.12 0.61 1.67
N PHE A 8 14.45 -0.15 2.54
CA PHE A 8 12.99 -0.24 2.56
C PHE A 8 12.39 0.83 3.49
N ILE A 9 11.64 1.78 2.93
CA ILE A 9 10.99 2.86 3.68
C ILE A 9 9.48 2.78 3.46
N ASP A 10 8.74 2.58 4.55
CA ASP A 10 7.29 2.47 4.54
C ASP A 10 6.61 3.71 5.13
N VAL A 11 5.78 4.36 4.32
CA VAL A 11 4.96 5.52 4.71
C VAL A 11 3.48 5.26 4.40
N ALA A 12 2.59 6.22 4.65
CA ALA A 12 1.21 6.15 4.19
C ALA A 12 0.66 7.54 3.96
N ASN A 13 -0.32 7.65 3.06
CA ASN A 13 -1.02 8.91 2.79
C ASN A 13 -1.61 9.55 4.06
N PHE A 14 -2.00 8.73 5.03
CA PHE A 14 -2.70 9.15 6.25
C PHE A 14 -1.76 9.53 7.40
N TYR A 15 -0.52 9.04 7.42
CA TYR A 15 0.38 9.26 8.56
C TYR A 15 0.71 10.74 8.71
N GLN A 16 0.32 11.30 9.86
CA GLN A 16 0.37 12.73 10.16
C GLN A 16 -0.23 13.61 9.05
N GLY A 17 -1.40 13.21 8.52
CA GLY A 17 -2.08 13.99 7.50
C GLY A 17 -1.32 14.09 6.18
N GLY A 18 -0.38 13.17 5.93
CA GLY A 18 0.44 13.11 4.72
C GLY A 18 1.82 13.74 4.86
N ASP A 19 2.18 14.25 6.04
CA ASP A 19 3.51 14.80 6.28
C ASP A 19 4.63 13.75 6.17
N SER A 20 4.35 12.49 6.53
CA SER A 20 5.35 11.42 6.38
C SER A 20 5.86 11.28 4.93
N GLU A 21 4.96 11.25 3.96
CA GLU A 21 5.29 11.19 2.54
C GLU A 21 6.06 12.44 2.10
N ARG A 22 5.69 13.61 2.61
CA ARG A 22 6.38 14.87 2.28
C ARG A 22 7.81 14.88 2.79
N TRP A 23 8.04 14.51 4.05
CA TRP A 23 9.37 14.48 4.63
C TRP A 23 10.28 13.46 3.93
N VAL A 24 9.75 12.27 3.61
CA VAL A 24 10.52 11.26 2.88
C VAL A 24 10.82 11.71 1.45
N GLY A 25 9.86 12.35 0.77
CA GLY A 25 10.07 12.93 -0.57
C GLY A 25 11.13 14.04 -0.60
N GLU A 26 11.08 14.97 0.35
CA GLU A 26 12.10 16.01 0.53
C GLU A 26 13.47 15.39 0.83
N TRP A 27 13.51 14.40 1.73
CA TRP A 27 14.75 13.69 2.11
C TRP A 27 15.40 12.95 0.94
N MET A 28 14.62 12.24 0.11
CA MET A 28 15.11 11.54 -1.08
C MET A 28 15.62 12.51 -2.14
N ALA A 29 14.86 13.57 -2.43
CA ALA A 29 15.22 14.54 -3.45
C ALA A 29 16.51 15.30 -3.12
N GLN A 30 16.70 15.67 -1.84
CA GLN A 30 17.93 16.32 -1.38
C GLN A 30 19.17 15.42 -1.53
N ARG A 31 18.99 14.10 -1.49
CA ARG A 31 20.08 13.10 -1.58
C ARG A 31 20.24 12.50 -2.97
N GLN A 32 19.29 12.73 -3.86
CA GLN A 32 19.23 12.14 -5.20
C GLN A 32 19.35 10.60 -5.20
N ASN A 33 18.80 9.95 -4.17
CA ASN A 33 18.95 8.52 -3.93
C ASN A 33 17.67 7.72 -4.21
N ARG A 34 16.71 8.27 -4.96
CA ARG A 34 15.40 7.64 -5.19
C ARG A 34 15.51 6.19 -5.68
N ASP A 35 16.42 5.93 -6.62
CA ASP A 35 16.57 4.60 -7.23
C ASP A 35 17.27 3.58 -6.31
N GLU A 36 17.82 4.01 -5.19
CA GLU A 36 18.38 3.12 -4.17
C GLU A 36 17.36 2.69 -3.13
N ILE A 37 16.18 3.34 -3.09
CA ILE A 37 15.16 3.15 -2.07
C ILE A 37 14.02 2.29 -2.61
N VAL A 38 13.64 1.27 -1.86
CA VAL A 38 12.38 0.56 -2.03
C VAL A 38 11.31 1.31 -1.23
N LEU A 39 10.55 2.14 -1.93
CA LEU A 39 9.57 3.03 -1.32
C LEU A 39 8.18 2.40 -1.32
N SER A 40 7.62 2.21 -0.14
CA SER A 40 6.22 1.81 0.00
C SER A 40 5.33 2.92 0.56
N THR A 41 4.12 3.01 0.02
CA THR A 41 3.06 3.82 0.61
C THR A 41 1.73 3.07 0.56
N LYS A 42 0.71 3.65 1.17
CA LYS A 42 -0.61 3.05 1.34
C LYS A 42 -1.70 4.03 0.99
N TYR A 43 -2.77 3.51 0.41
CA TYR A 43 -4.03 4.23 0.24
C TYR A 43 -5.15 3.45 0.94
N THR A 44 -6.28 4.12 1.19
CA THR A 44 -7.58 3.67 1.74
C THR A 44 -8.00 4.61 2.85
N MET A 45 -7.05 4.99 3.71
CA MET A 45 -7.34 5.91 4.81
C MET A 45 -7.51 7.35 4.32
N GLY A 46 -8.41 8.08 4.98
CA GLY A 46 -8.77 9.45 4.65
C GLY A 46 -7.70 10.47 4.99
N TYR A 47 -6.79 10.78 4.06
CA TYR A 47 -5.69 11.73 4.32
C TYR A 47 -6.10 13.21 4.35
N THR A 48 -7.31 13.54 3.87
CA THR A 48 -7.84 14.92 3.86
C THR A 48 -9.03 15.12 4.81
N MET A 49 -9.16 14.29 5.85
CA MET A 49 -10.32 14.34 6.75
C MET A 49 -10.45 15.67 7.50
N PHE A 50 -9.33 16.37 7.73
CA PHE A 50 -9.28 17.71 8.33
C PHE A 50 -8.97 18.82 7.33
N GLY A 51 -8.93 18.50 6.03
CA GLY A 51 -8.65 19.44 4.95
C GLY A 51 -9.86 20.27 4.51
N PRO A 52 -9.65 21.26 3.62
CA PRO A 52 -10.69 22.18 3.15
C PRO A 52 -11.71 21.56 2.18
N GLN A 53 -11.55 20.28 1.82
CA GLN A 53 -12.39 19.60 0.84
C GLN A 53 -13.83 19.42 1.35
N LYS A 54 -14.81 19.86 0.56
CA LYS A 54 -16.24 19.74 0.89
C LYS A 54 -16.75 18.29 0.87
N ILE A 55 -16.33 17.48 -0.10
CA ILE A 55 -16.76 16.08 -0.26
C ILE A 55 -15.58 15.17 0.09
N LYS A 56 -15.57 14.65 1.32
CA LYS A 56 -14.45 13.87 1.88
C LYS A 56 -14.53 12.38 1.57
N SER A 57 -15.71 11.86 1.25
CA SER A 57 -15.92 10.44 0.91
C SER A 57 -15.05 9.95 -0.24
N ASN A 58 -14.66 10.83 -1.17
CA ASN A 58 -13.82 10.48 -2.31
C ASN A 58 -12.31 10.39 -1.99
N TYR A 59 -11.90 10.70 -0.77
CA TYR A 59 -10.49 10.70 -0.34
C TYR A 59 -10.16 9.54 0.62
N GLN A 60 -11.07 8.56 0.71
CA GLN A 60 -10.95 7.37 1.54
C GLN A 60 -11.64 6.18 0.86
N GLY A 61 -11.38 4.98 1.36
CA GLY A 61 -11.92 3.73 0.87
C GLY A 61 -11.16 3.14 -0.31
N ASN A 62 -11.52 1.90 -0.67
CA ASN A 62 -10.82 1.09 -1.68
C ASN A 62 -11.21 1.43 -3.13
N HIS A 63 -12.30 2.19 -3.33
CA HIS A 63 -12.86 2.50 -4.64
C HIS A 63 -11.91 3.29 -5.56
N THR A 64 -12.14 3.17 -6.87
CA THR A 64 -11.24 3.68 -7.92
C THR A 64 -10.96 5.19 -7.82
N LYS A 65 -11.97 5.97 -7.42
CA LYS A 65 -11.83 7.43 -7.28
C LYS A 65 -10.90 7.80 -6.12
N SER A 66 -11.01 7.11 -4.98
CA SER A 66 -10.10 7.29 -3.84
C SER A 66 -8.69 6.87 -4.18
N LEU A 67 -8.51 5.71 -4.81
CA LEU A 67 -7.20 5.24 -5.27
C LEU A 67 -6.52 6.27 -6.17
N ARG A 68 -7.23 6.77 -7.19
CA ARG A 68 -6.69 7.74 -8.15
C ARG A 68 -6.25 9.04 -7.48
N LEU A 69 -7.05 9.56 -6.55
CA LEU A 69 -6.75 10.81 -5.85
C LEU A 69 -5.57 10.63 -4.88
N SER A 70 -5.60 9.55 -4.10
CA SER A 70 -4.56 9.21 -3.13
C SER A 70 -3.21 9.04 -3.80
N VAL A 71 -3.10 8.18 -4.84
CA VAL A 71 -1.81 7.93 -5.51
C VAL A 71 -1.26 9.17 -6.19
N LYS A 72 -2.12 10.00 -6.81
CA LYS A 72 -1.69 11.28 -7.38
C LYS A 72 -1.08 12.19 -6.30
N ALA A 73 -1.72 12.29 -5.15
CA ALA A 73 -1.25 13.11 -4.04
C ALA A 73 -0.01 12.52 -3.36
N SER A 74 0.13 11.20 -3.29
CA SER A 74 1.31 10.53 -2.75
C SER A 74 2.53 10.78 -3.62
N LEU A 75 2.45 10.53 -4.93
CA LEU A 75 3.55 10.80 -5.87
C LEU A 75 4.06 12.24 -5.80
N GLN A 76 3.13 13.20 -5.71
CA GLN A 76 3.49 14.61 -5.56
C GLN A 76 4.26 14.89 -4.25
N LYS A 77 3.79 14.35 -3.12
CA LYS A 77 4.45 14.56 -1.81
C LYS A 77 5.79 13.83 -1.72
N LEU A 78 5.87 12.63 -2.30
CA LEU A 78 7.07 11.80 -2.39
C LEU A 78 8.09 12.33 -3.41
N GLN A 79 7.70 13.30 -4.25
CA GLN A 79 8.55 13.91 -5.29
C GLN A 79 9.17 12.86 -6.24
N THR A 80 8.36 11.88 -6.64
CA THR A 80 8.75 10.80 -7.55
C THR A 80 7.57 10.47 -8.48
N ASP A 81 7.86 9.81 -9.60
CA ASP A 81 6.92 9.38 -10.62
C ASP A 81 6.44 7.93 -10.44
N TYR A 82 7.12 7.13 -9.62
CA TYR A 82 6.74 5.75 -9.31
C TYR A 82 6.84 5.40 -7.81
N ILE A 83 6.02 4.43 -7.39
CA ILE A 83 6.04 3.80 -6.07
C ILE A 83 6.48 2.34 -6.26
N ASP A 84 7.44 1.85 -5.46
CA ASP A 84 7.87 0.46 -5.55
C ASP A 84 6.76 -0.48 -5.10
N LEU A 85 6.16 -0.20 -3.93
CA LEU A 85 5.11 -1.06 -3.37
C LEU A 85 3.92 -0.23 -2.86
N LEU A 86 2.77 -0.37 -3.52
CA LEU A 86 1.53 0.26 -3.06
C LEU A 86 0.69 -0.74 -2.27
N TYR A 87 0.41 -0.43 -1.01
CA TYR A 87 -0.51 -1.20 -0.17
C TYR A 87 -1.95 -0.69 -0.29
N VAL A 88 -2.89 -1.65 -0.40
CA VAL A 88 -4.25 -1.46 0.13
C VAL A 88 -4.13 -1.47 1.66
N HIS A 89 -4.25 -0.31 2.32
CA HIS A 89 -3.96 -0.17 3.76
C HIS A 89 -4.90 -0.99 4.65
N MET A 90 -6.15 -1.17 4.23
CA MET A 90 -7.12 -2.08 4.86
C MET A 90 -8.23 -2.36 3.87
N TRP A 91 -8.94 -3.46 4.06
CA TRP A 91 -10.13 -3.75 3.27
C TRP A 91 -11.38 -3.15 3.91
N ASP A 92 -12.07 -2.25 3.20
CA ASP A 92 -13.19 -1.48 3.73
C ASP A 92 -14.57 -2.10 3.47
N PHE A 93 -14.64 -3.19 2.70
CA PHE A 93 -15.86 -3.91 2.31
C PHE A 93 -16.89 -3.06 1.53
N THR A 94 -16.52 -1.88 1.04
CA THR A 94 -17.40 -1.00 0.25
C THR A 94 -17.23 -1.19 -1.26
N THR A 95 -16.11 -1.77 -1.67
CA THR A 95 -15.71 -1.92 -3.07
C THR A 95 -15.51 -3.39 -3.41
N SER A 96 -15.93 -3.80 -4.62
CA SER A 96 -15.76 -5.19 -5.07
C SER A 96 -14.29 -5.52 -5.36
N VAL A 97 -13.95 -6.81 -5.30
CA VAL A 97 -12.61 -7.31 -5.64
C VAL A 97 -12.26 -6.95 -7.08
N GLU A 98 -13.23 -7.08 -7.98
CA GLU A 98 -13.07 -6.83 -9.41
C GLU A 98 -12.71 -5.38 -9.70
N GLU A 99 -13.36 -4.43 -9.03
CA GLU A 99 -13.03 -3.01 -9.18
C GLU A 99 -11.64 -2.72 -8.61
N VAL A 100 -11.34 -3.17 -7.39
CA VAL A 100 -10.05 -2.90 -6.73
C VAL A 100 -8.90 -3.45 -7.57
N MET A 101 -8.95 -4.72 -7.96
CA MET A 101 -7.86 -5.36 -8.69
C MET A 101 -7.66 -4.78 -10.10
N ARG A 102 -8.74 -4.43 -10.82
CA ARG A 102 -8.59 -3.76 -12.13
C ARG A 102 -7.97 -2.36 -11.98
N SER A 103 -8.39 -1.62 -10.96
CA SER A 103 -7.90 -0.26 -10.73
C SER A 103 -6.45 -0.22 -10.25
N LEU A 104 -6.04 -1.17 -9.41
CA LEU A 104 -4.63 -1.36 -9.05
C LEU A 104 -3.79 -1.76 -10.26
N ASN A 105 -4.28 -2.71 -11.07
CA ASN A 105 -3.57 -3.14 -12.27
C ASN A 105 -3.36 -2.00 -13.28
N HIS A 106 -4.29 -1.05 -13.40
CA HIS A 106 -4.09 0.13 -14.24
C HIS A 106 -2.92 1.01 -13.78
N LEU A 107 -2.63 1.06 -12.47
CA LEU A 107 -1.47 1.79 -11.95
C LEU A 107 -0.16 1.06 -12.22
N VAL A 108 -0.18 -0.28 -12.16
CA VAL A 108 1.00 -1.08 -12.53
C VAL A 108 1.27 -0.95 -14.03
N ALA A 109 0.24 -1.14 -14.86
CA ALA A 109 0.36 -1.05 -16.30
C ALA A 109 0.81 0.33 -16.81
N ASN A 110 0.60 1.41 -16.05
CA ASN A 110 1.05 2.76 -16.41
C ASN A 110 2.36 3.17 -15.74
N GLY A 111 3.05 2.26 -15.05
CA GLY A 111 4.36 2.47 -14.45
C GLY A 111 4.39 3.31 -13.17
N LYS A 112 3.24 3.72 -12.63
CA LYS A 112 3.18 4.48 -11.36
C LYS A 112 3.42 3.64 -10.12
N VAL A 113 3.23 2.33 -10.24
CA VAL A 113 3.41 1.37 -9.16
C VAL A 113 4.12 0.14 -9.73
N LEU A 114 5.14 -0.39 -9.04
CA LEU A 114 5.84 -1.59 -9.51
C LEU A 114 5.21 -2.86 -8.95
N TYR A 115 4.91 -2.88 -7.65
CA TYR A 115 4.37 -4.02 -6.93
C TYR A 115 3.16 -3.63 -6.08
N LEU A 116 2.28 -4.62 -5.86
CA LEU A 116 1.09 -4.45 -5.05
C LEU A 116 1.24 -5.18 -3.72
N GLY A 117 0.81 -4.53 -2.65
CA GLY A 117 0.70 -5.11 -1.32
C GLY A 117 -0.70 -4.94 -0.75
N VAL A 118 -0.98 -5.68 0.31
CA VAL A 118 -2.22 -5.57 1.07
C VAL A 118 -1.91 -5.57 2.57
N SER A 119 -2.64 -4.79 3.35
CA SER A 119 -2.51 -4.73 4.80
C SER A 119 -3.84 -5.01 5.49
N ASP A 120 -3.78 -5.59 6.68
CA ASP A 120 -4.91 -5.76 7.62
C ASP A 120 -6.19 -6.28 6.93
N THR A 121 -6.02 -7.23 6.01
CA THR A 121 -7.09 -7.79 5.17
C THR A 121 -7.26 -9.28 5.46
N PRO A 122 -8.49 -9.81 5.59
CA PRO A 122 -8.70 -11.23 5.84
C PRO A 122 -8.06 -12.13 4.78
N ALA A 123 -7.43 -13.23 5.21
CA ALA A 123 -6.74 -14.18 4.32
C ALA A 123 -7.60 -14.64 3.13
N TRP A 124 -8.85 -15.04 3.40
CA TRP A 124 -9.78 -15.52 2.37
C TRP A 124 -10.02 -14.48 1.26
N LEU A 125 -9.96 -13.21 1.60
CA LEU A 125 -10.19 -12.11 0.68
C LEU A 125 -8.95 -11.82 -0.16
N VAL A 126 -7.76 -11.90 0.45
CA VAL A 126 -6.49 -11.83 -0.28
C VAL A 126 -6.41 -12.95 -1.32
N VAL A 127 -6.73 -14.18 -0.94
CA VAL A 127 -6.80 -15.33 -1.85
C VAL A 127 -7.81 -15.06 -2.98
N LYS A 128 -9.00 -14.51 -2.67
CA LYS A 128 -9.99 -14.13 -3.70
C LYS A 128 -9.46 -13.08 -4.67
N CYS A 129 -8.75 -12.06 -4.17
CA CYS A 129 -8.12 -11.03 -4.99
C CYS A 129 -7.05 -11.60 -5.91
N ASN A 130 -6.13 -12.40 -5.37
CA ASN A 130 -5.06 -13.00 -6.15
C ASN A 130 -5.57 -14.03 -7.17
N ALA A 131 -6.57 -14.82 -6.80
CA ALA A 131 -7.24 -15.74 -7.72
C ALA A 131 -7.89 -14.99 -8.90
N PHE A 132 -8.61 -13.89 -8.61
CA PHE A 132 -9.18 -13.04 -9.64
C PHE A 132 -8.10 -12.44 -10.54
N ALA A 133 -7.01 -11.95 -9.96
CA ALA A 133 -5.90 -11.37 -10.70
C ALA A 133 -5.26 -12.39 -11.66
N ARG A 134 -4.91 -13.58 -11.17
CA ARG A 134 -4.37 -14.68 -12.00
C ARG A 134 -5.31 -15.05 -13.14
N ALA A 135 -6.61 -15.20 -12.85
CA ALA A 135 -7.61 -15.59 -13.85
C ALA A 135 -7.84 -14.52 -14.95
N ASN A 136 -7.49 -13.27 -14.69
CA ASN A 136 -7.74 -12.14 -15.60
C ASN A 136 -6.45 -11.50 -16.14
N GLY A 137 -5.28 -12.10 -15.92
CA GLY A 137 -3.99 -11.54 -16.35
C GLY A 137 -3.67 -10.20 -15.70
N LEU A 138 -4.11 -9.98 -14.45
CA LEU A 138 -3.82 -8.78 -13.67
C LEU A 138 -2.67 -9.05 -12.70
N THR A 139 -2.03 -7.97 -12.23
CA THR A 139 -0.99 -8.03 -11.20
C THR A 139 -1.59 -8.47 -9.85
N PRO A 140 -1.11 -9.56 -9.22
CA PRO A 140 -1.56 -9.98 -7.89
C PRO A 140 -0.85 -9.21 -6.76
N PHE A 141 -1.32 -9.36 -5.53
CA PHE A 141 -0.58 -8.91 -4.36
C PHE A 141 0.66 -9.78 -4.12
N SER A 142 1.80 -9.14 -3.85
CA SER A 142 3.09 -9.79 -3.62
C SER A 142 3.55 -9.71 -2.16
N VAL A 143 3.00 -8.79 -1.36
CA VAL A 143 3.38 -8.58 0.04
C VAL A 143 2.15 -8.39 0.91
N TYR A 144 2.15 -9.02 2.08
CA TYR A 144 1.18 -8.79 3.14
C TYR A 144 1.82 -8.03 4.31
N GLN A 145 1.21 -6.93 4.72
CA GLN A 145 1.58 -6.18 5.90
C GLN A 145 0.54 -6.39 7.02
N GLY A 146 0.97 -6.59 8.27
CA GLY A 146 0.03 -6.70 9.38
C GLY A 146 0.69 -6.79 10.76
N HIS A 147 -0.12 -6.71 11.81
CA HIS A 147 0.36 -6.74 13.19
C HIS A 147 0.84 -8.13 13.57
N TRP A 148 2.13 -8.26 13.91
CA TRP A 148 2.67 -9.52 14.40
C TRP A 148 3.85 -9.29 15.35
N SER A 149 3.72 -9.84 16.55
CA SER A 149 4.76 -9.79 17.59
C SER A 149 4.60 -10.94 18.57
N CYS A 150 5.54 -11.08 19.51
CA CYS A 150 5.43 -12.06 20.59
C CYS A 150 4.13 -11.91 21.42
N ALA A 151 3.59 -10.69 21.51
CA ALA A 151 2.35 -10.39 22.22
C ALA A 151 1.08 -10.59 21.37
N PHE A 152 1.18 -10.42 20.05
CA PHE A 152 0.04 -10.50 19.12
C PHE A 152 0.34 -11.50 17.99
N ARG A 153 -0.22 -12.72 18.13
CA ARG A 153 0.06 -13.87 17.25
C ARG A 153 -1.13 -14.35 16.42
N ASP A 154 -2.24 -13.59 16.39
CA ASP A 154 -3.42 -13.93 15.56
C ASP A 154 -3.08 -14.04 14.07
N PHE A 155 -2.06 -13.29 13.64
CA PHE A 155 -1.44 -13.34 12.31
C PHE A 155 -1.07 -14.77 11.87
N GLU A 156 -0.68 -15.64 12.81
CA GLU A 156 -0.17 -16.98 12.51
C GLU A 156 -1.26 -17.97 12.13
N ARG A 157 -2.51 -17.70 12.51
CA ARG A 157 -3.63 -18.62 12.27
C ARG A 157 -3.90 -18.78 10.78
N ASP A 158 -4.07 -17.64 10.08
CA ASP A 158 -4.53 -17.63 8.70
C ASP A 158 -3.61 -16.83 7.76
N ILE A 159 -2.87 -15.83 8.25
CA ILE A 159 -2.06 -14.98 7.37
C ILE A 159 -0.75 -15.66 6.98
N LEU A 160 -0.01 -16.27 7.92
CA LEU A 160 1.22 -17.00 7.59
C LEU A 160 0.98 -18.14 6.58
N PRO A 161 0.01 -19.06 6.80
CA PRO A 161 -0.23 -20.13 5.83
C PRO A 161 -0.74 -19.59 4.49
N MET A 162 -1.55 -18.53 4.49
CA MET A 162 -2.00 -17.89 3.26
C MET A 162 -0.82 -17.31 2.47
N CYS A 163 0.08 -16.56 3.11
CA CYS A 163 1.23 -15.97 2.43
C CYS A 163 2.17 -17.03 1.88
N GLU A 164 2.41 -18.12 2.61
CA GLU A 164 3.16 -19.27 2.10
C GLU A 164 2.49 -19.89 0.86
N SER A 165 1.18 -20.12 0.92
CA SER A 165 0.42 -20.73 -0.19
C SER A 165 0.33 -19.85 -1.44
N GLU A 166 0.28 -18.53 -1.26
CA GLU A 166 0.14 -17.54 -2.34
C GLU A 166 1.51 -17.01 -2.82
N GLY A 167 2.61 -17.44 -2.19
CA GLY A 167 3.96 -17.00 -2.51
C GLY A 167 4.22 -15.52 -2.18
N MET A 168 3.59 -15.01 -1.12
CA MET A 168 3.67 -13.60 -0.71
C MET A 168 4.74 -13.38 0.36
N GLY A 169 5.43 -12.23 0.28
CA GLY A 169 6.30 -11.73 1.33
C GLY A 169 5.53 -11.20 2.54
N LEU A 170 6.19 -11.14 3.69
CA LEU A 170 5.63 -10.61 4.94
C LEU A 170 6.32 -9.31 5.32
N ALA A 171 5.54 -8.31 5.72
CA ALA A 171 6.01 -7.04 6.27
C ALA A 171 5.32 -6.75 7.61
N PRO A 172 5.78 -7.35 8.73
CA PRO A 172 5.16 -7.14 10.03
C PRO A 172 5.30 -5.70 10.54
N TRP A 173 4.26 -5.18 11.20
CA TRP A 173 4.34 -3.96 12.01
C TRP A 173 4.04 -4.27 13.47
N GLY A 174 4.38 -3.34 14.38
CA GLY A 174 4.14 -3.51 15.82
C GLY A 174 4.98 -4.62 16.45
N VAL A 175 6.21 -4.80 15.97
CA VAL A 175 7.09 -5.94 16.32
C VAL A 175 7.69 -5.89 17.74
N LEU A 176 7.50 -4.78 18.47
CA LEU A 176 8.02 -4.57 19.83
C LEU A 176 6.94 -4.78 20.89
#